data_AF-A0A7D8UI21-F1
#
_entry.id   AF-A0A7D8UI21-F1
#
_cell.length_a   1.000
_cell.length_b   1.000
_cell.length_c   1.000
_cell.angle_alpha   90.00
_cell.angle_beta   90.00
_cell.angle_gamma   90.00
#
_symmetry.space_group_name_H-M   'P 1'
#
loop_
_entity.id
_entity.type
_entity.pdbx_description
1 polymer ?
#
loop_
_entity_poly.entity_id
_entity_poly.type
_entity_poly.pdbx_seq_one_letter_code
_entity_poly.pdbx_strand_id
1 'polypeptide(L)'
;MTMRTDVNGPGSPRAKSLAGAWVVPMVLAALLLTGCGGSPHLSDPLGQLRDPTASVGRRVAAAEQAWDRVREGEGDRTATRETMKSLAWSRQAPVPVRLACLEALLNDPSPSGEADARQMASMLIWREPLLPIVEFIATTAADRGWTEFTPSLVRSYAQQRPRVRDADRPERAALARLHPDRPVAEVVFGIFLRPEIEGGVYDMDWSERTRMDAWDLLQRLDPDGRLRGRLLEGSEAAVADAGGLAVVQTLRAGLADLRVVPKTSDELRWLIRLRDTSDGANAAWWREAARAIARLDGARGERLELRHVEAVRWASAHRSDWLDRTREDLLAEIGARTSSRDRFPRRDGVASFRGVRSESLEAWSDRMSWADALTVLVVDDALRDGGFERAIFEFAELDREDTTTEYGGTLEWAAPGRWRLSLYPPRASDRRGDDVFVASAEMIEASDRALAHFHLHAQRVDMRRFAGPSEGDFAYAARSGRTCVVFTSIDRDTMNLDVFTPDGVVIDLGTYTRPGE
;
A
#
# COMPACT_ATOMS: atom_id res chain seq x y z
N MET A 1 -34.86 41.97 16.02
CA MET A 1 -34.83 42.92 14.90
C MET A 1 -34.64 42.09 13.64
N THR A 2 -35.73 41.91 12.93
CA THR A 2 -35.93 40.97 11.81
C THR A 2 -35.46 41.63 10.52
N MET A 3 -34.56 40.97 9.76
CA MET A 3 -34.35 41.29 8.35
C MET A 3 -34.33 40.00 7.53
N ARG A 4 -35.44 39.83 6.80
CA ARG A 4 -35.53 39.07 5.55
C ARG A 4 -34.90 39.91 4.44
N THR A 5 -34.21 39.27 3.51
CA THR A 5 -34.24 39.66 2.09
C THR A 5 -34.05 38.43 1.21
N ASP A 6 -34.89 38.37 0.20
CA ASP A 6 -35.12 37.29 -0.75
C ASP A 6 -33.97 37.08 -1.75
N VAL A 7 -33.82 35.86 -2.26
CA VAL A 7 -33.14 35.61 -3.54
C VAL A 7 -34.01 34.69 -4.40
N ASN A 8 -34.43 35.25 -5.54
CA ASN A 8 -35.19 34.64 -6.62
C ASN A 8 -34.42 33.50 -7.30
N GLY A 9 -35.12 32.41 -7.63
CA GLY A 9 -34.66 31.39 -8.57
C GLY A 9 -35.40 31.45 -9.92
N PRO A 10 -34.78 30.98 -11.01
CA PRO A 10 -35.48 30.50 -12.20
C PRO A 10 -35.20 28.98 -12.36
N GLY A 11 -36.04 28.10 -12.87
CA GLY A 11 -37.31 28.20 -13.56
C GLY A 11 -37.51 26.83 -14.24
N SER A 12 -38.52 26.07 -13.82
CA SER A 12 -38.85 24.76 -14.38
C SER A 12 -39.66 24.90 -15.69
N PRO A 13 -39.39 24.12 -16.75
CA PRO A 13 -40.26 24.10 -17.91
C PRO A 13 -41.51 23.23 -17.68
N ARG A 14 -42.61 23.78 -18.18
CA ARG A 14 -44.01 23.39 -18.03
C ARG A 14 -44.34 22.03 -18.65
N ALA A 15 -45.20 21.29 -17.94
CA ALA A 15 -46.03 20.23 -18.47
C ALA A 15 -47.06 20.79 -19.47
N LYS A 16 -47.28 20.07 -20.58
CA LYS A 16 -48.45 20.23 -21.45
C LYS A 16 -49.32 18.99 -21.34
N SER A 17 -50.51 19.19 -20.78
CA SER A 17 -51.63 18.26 -20.86
C SER A 17 -52.25 18.31 -22.27
N LEU A 18 -52.56 17.16 -22.85
CA LEU A 18 -53.67 17.04 -23.79
C LEU A 18 -54.44 15.76 -23.46
N ALA A 19 -55.66 15.97 -22.99
CA ALA A 19 -56.72 14.98 -22.89
C ALA A 19 -57.31 14.73 -24.28
N GLY A 20 -57.69 13.49 -24.55
CA GLY A 20 -58.42 13.08 -25.75
C GLY A 20 -58.84 11.63 -25.64
N ALA A 21 -60.02 11.41 -25.05
CA ALA A 21 -60.64 10.10 -24.89
C ALA A 21 -61.24 9.61 -26.22
N TRP A 22 -60.98 8.35 -26.58
CA TRP A 22 -61.86 7.52 -27.40
C TRP A 22 -61.83 6.09 -26.87
N VAL A 23 -63.01 5.60 -26.48
CA VAL A 23 -63.29 4.22 -26.06
C VAL A 23 -63.90 3.49 -27.24
N VAL A 24 -63.30 2.37 -27.68
CA VAL A 24 -64.02 1.23 -28.28
C VAL A 24 -63.28 -0.05 -27.86
N PRO A 25 -63.99 -1.09 -27.36
CA PRO A 25 -63.37 -2.31 -26.86
C PRO A 25 -63.20 -3.34 -27.99
N MET A 26 -62.00 -3.91 -28.12
CA MET A 26 -61.82 -5.20 -28.79
C MET A 26 -61.03 -6.13 -27.87
N VAL A 27 -61.77 -7.07 -27.32
CA VAL A 27 -61.29 -8.34 -26.80
C VAL A 27 -60.52 -9.03 -27.93
N LEU A 28 -59.22 -9.21 -27.76
CA LEU A 28 -58.51 -10.32 -28.40
C LEU A 28 -57.49 -10.86 -27.40
N ALA A 29 -57.88 -11.97 -26.78
CA ALA A 29 -56.98 -12.88 -26.11
C ALA A 29 -55.97 -13.39 -27.14
N ALA A 30 -54.71 -12.96 -27.02
CA ALA A 30 -53.59 -13.49 -27.78
C ALA A 30 -52.40 -13.71 -26.85
N LEU A 31 -52.33 -14.95 -26.34
CA LEU A 31 -51.11 -15.71 -26.11
C LEU A 31 -50.01 -15.02 -25.29
N LEU A 32 -50.16 -15.12 -23.97
CA LEU A 32 -49.02 -15.32 -23.06
C LEU A 32 -48.35 -16.66 -23.40
N LEU A 33 -47.58 -16.69 -24.48
CA LEU A 33 -46.50 -17.66 -24.68
C LEU A 33 -45.23 -16.99 -24.17
N THR A 34 -45.08 -16.93 -22.85
CA THR A 34 -43.75 -16.91 -22.22
C THR A 34 -43.11 -18.25 -22.53
N GLY A 35 -42.63 -18.40 -23.77
CA GLY A 35 -41.75 -19.50 -24.11
C GLY A 35 -40.50 -19.33 -23.28
N CYS A 36 -40.23 -20.29 -22.39
CA CYS A 36 -38.88 -20.61 -21.97
C CYS A 36 -38.11 -20.92 -23.26
N GLY A 37 -37.51 -19.90 -23.88
CA GLY A 37 -36.69 -20.06 -25.06
C GLY A 37 -35.52 -20.93 -24.67
N GLY A 38 -35.59 -22.22 -24.98
CA GLY A 38 -34.50 -23.16 -24.74
C GLY A 38 -33.24 -22.60 -25.39
N SER A 39 -32.16 -22.51 -24.62
CA SER A 39 -30.86 -22.09 -25.12
C SER A 39 -30.54 -22.88 -26.39
N PRO A 40 -30.12 -22.21 -27.49
CA PRO A 40 -29.90 -22.89 -28.76
C PRO A 40 -28.83 -23.97 -28.58
N HIS A 41 -29.17 -25.21 -28.89
CA HIS A 41 -28.23 -26.33 -28.85
C HIS A 41 -27.11 -26.12 -29.88
N LEU A 42 -25.89 -25.88 -29.41
CA LEU A 42 -24.70 -25.68 -30.25
C LEU A 42 -24.13 -27.02 -30.69
N SER A 43 -23.75 -27.14 -31.96
CA SER A 43 -23.12 -28.36 -32.50
C SER A 43 -21.71 -28.57 -31.93
N ASP A 44 -20.91 -27.50 -31.86
CA ASP A 44 -19.56 -27.47 -31.27
C ASP A 44 -19.46 -26.43 -30.14
N PRO A 45 -19.91 -26.75 -28.91
CA PRO A 45 -19.83 -25.85 -27.77
C PRO A 45 -18.39 -25.43 -27.44
N LEU A 46 -17.40 -26.33 -27.52
CA LEU A 46 -16.01 -25.98 -27.18
C LEU A 46 -15.39 -25.02 -28.20
N GLY A 47 -15.64 -25.22 -29.50
CA GLY A 47 -15.21 -24.27 -30.52
C GLY A 47 -15.83 -22.90 -30.32
N GLN A 48 -17.14 -22.85 -30.03
CA GLN A 48 -17.86 -21.59 -29.78
C GLN A 48 -17.40 -20.88 -28.50
N LEU A 49 -17.07 -21.63 -27.44
CA LEU A 49 -16.52 -21.08 -26.21
C LEU A 49 -15.17 -20.39 -26.42
N ARG A 50 -14.31 -20.99 -27.27
CA ARG A 50 -12.97 -20.49 -27.60
C ARG A 50 -12.99 -19.30 -28.57
N ASP A 51 -14.02 -19.18 -29.38
CA ASP A 51 -14.14 -18.13 -30.41
C ASP A 51 -14.26 -16.73 -29.76
N PRO A 52 -13.23 -15.85 -29.89
CA PRO A 52 -13.29 -14.50 -29.33
C PRO A 52 -14.28 -13.60 -30.09
N THR A 53 -14.71 -13.97 -31.30
CA THR A 53 -15.65 -13.21 -32.12
C THR A 53 -17.12 -13.54 -31.82
N ALA A 54 -17.38 -14.68 -31.16
CA ALA A 54 -18.71 -15.04 -30.70
C ALA A 54 -19.20 -14.09 -29.59
N SER A 55 -20.51 -13.84 -29.56
CA SER A 55 -21.10 -12.97 -28.54
C SER A 55 -20.92 -13.56 -27.13
N VAL A 56 -20.80 -12.69 -26.12
CA VAL A 56 -20.59 -13.10 -24.72
C VAL A 56 -21.64 -14.10 -24.26
N GLY A 57 -22.92 -13.84 -24.52
CA GLY A 57 -24.02 -14.74 -24.13
C GLY A 57 -23.94 -16.10 -24.83
N ARG A 58 -23.54 -16.13 -26.11
CA ARG A 58 -23.34 -17.40 -26.84
C ARG A 58 -22.18 -18.20 -26.26
N ARG A 59 -21.10 -17.54 -25.84
CA ARG A 59 -19.93 -18.18 -25.20
C ARG A 59 -20.26 -18.71 -23.80
N VAL A 60 -21.09 -18.00 -23.03
CA VAL A 60 -21.60 -18.49 -21.74
C VAL A 60 -22.43 -19.75 -21.93
N ALA A 61 -23.43 -19.72 -22.82
CA ALA A 61 -24.23 -20.90 -23.13
C ALA A 61 -23.39 -22.07 -23.67
N ALA A 62 -22.31 -21.75 -24.40
CA ALA A 62 -21.36 -22.75 -24.88
C ALA A 62 -20.53 -23.38 -23.75
N ALA A 63 -20.17 -22.63 -22.72
CA ALA A 63 -19.49 -23.17 -21.53
C ALA A 63 -20.41 -24.15 -20.77
N GLU A 64 -21.66 -23.74 -20.51
CA GLU A 64 -22.67 -24.57 -19.84
C GLU A 64 -22.91 -25.86 -20.61
N GLN A 65 -23.23 -25.76 -21.91
CA GLN A 65 -23.51 -26.93 -22.75
C GLN A 65 -22.28 -27.85 -22.91
N ALA A 66 -21.06 -27.29 -22.99
CA ALA A 66 -19.85 -28.11 -23.02
C ALA A 66 -19.69 -28.91 -21.72
N TRP A 67 -20.02 -28.31 -20.58
CA TRP A 67 -19.93 -28.98 -19.29
C TRP A 67 -21.01 -30.06 -19.11
N ASP A 68 -22.24 -29.77 -19.52
CA ASP A 68 -23.35 -30.73 -19.45
C ASP A 68 -23.05 -31.98 -20.26
N ARG A 69 -22.51 -31.84 -21.49
CA ARG A 69 -22.04 -32.99 -22.29
C ARG A 69 -20.98 -33.82 -21.59
N VAL A 70 -20.05 -33.18 -20.87
CA VAL A 70 -19.04 -33.90 -20.07
C VAL A 70 -19.69 -34.68 -18.94
N ARG A 71 -20.74 -34.13 -18.29
CA ARG A 71 -21.48 -34.81 -17.21
C ARG A 71 -22.31 -35.98 -17.73
N GLU A 72 -22.84 -35.87 -18.94
CA GLU A 72 -23.62 -36.90 -19.63
C GLU A 72 -22.73 -37.99 -20.26
N GLY A 73 -21.41 -37.80 -20.27
CA GLY A 73 -20.45 -38.75 -20.85
C GLY A 73 -20.26 -38.62 -22.36
N GLU A 74 -20.81 -37.57 -22.97
CA GLU A 74 -20.75 -37.27 -24.41
C GLU A 74 -19.58 -36.34 -24.79
N GLY A 75 -18.99 -35.66 -23.80
CA GLY A 75 -17.89 -34.70 -23.99
C GLY A 75 -16.52 -35.19 -23.49
N ASP A 76 -15.45 -34.67 -24.07
CA ASP A 76 -14.08 -34.85 -23.57
C ASP A 76 -13.87 -33.99 -22.31
N ARG A 77 -13.89 -34.65 -21.14
CA ARG A 77 -13.69 -34.01 -19.84
C ARG A 77 -12.36 -33.25 -19.76
N THR A 78 -11.27 -33.86 -20.21
CA THR A 78 -9.92 -33.30 -20.10
C THR A 78 -9.81 -32.05 -20.96
N ALA A 79 -10.19 -32.13 -22.24
CA ALA A 79 -10.13 -30.99 -23.15
C ALA A 79 -11.05 -29.84 -22.71
N THR A 80 -12.24 -30.16 -22.18
CA THR A 80 -13.19 -29.17 -21.66
C THR A 80 -12.61 -28.44 -20.46
N ARG A 81 -12.10 -29.18 -19.46
CA ARG A 81 -11.48 -28.60 -18.27
C ARG A 81 -10.32 -27.69 -18.63
N GLU A 82 -9.37 -28.14 -19.45
CA GLU A 82 -8.21 -27.33 -19.84
C GLU A 82 -8.62 -26.04 -20.59
N THR A 83 -9.68 -26.11 -21.41
CA THR A 83 -10.25 -24.92 -22.06
C THR A 83 -10.83 -23.94 -21.04
N MET A 84 -11.65 -24.44 -20.12
CA MET A 84 -12.29 -23.62 -19.09
C MET A 84 -11.26 -23.01 -18.14
N LYS A 85 -10.23 -23.76 -17.75
CA LYS A 85 -9.12 -23.24 -16.94
C LYS A 85 -8.42 -22.10 -17.67
N SER A 86 -8.04 -22.33 -18.93
CA SER A 86 -7.37 -21.31 -19.76
C SER A 86 -8.20 -20.01 -19.85
N LEU A 87 -9.51 -20.13 -20.05
CA LEU A 87 -10.41 -18.98 -20.07
C LEU A 87 -10.59 -18.34 -18.70
N ALA A 88 -10.70 -19.12 -17.62
CA ALA A 88 -10.77 -18.63 -16.25
C ALA A 88 -9.55 -17.78 -15.88
N TRP A 89 -8.35 -18.16 -16.32
CA TRP A 89 -7.10 -17.40 -16.13
C TRP A 89 -6.93 -16.22 -17.08
N SER A 90 -7.61 -16.24 -18.24
CA SER A 90 -7.41 -15.22 -19.27
C SER A 90 -8.02 -13.87 -18.89
N ARG A 91 -7.17 -12.86 -18.77
CA ARG A 91 -7.60 -11.46 -18.58
C ARG A 91 -8.30 -10.87 -19.80
N GLN A 92 -8.19 -11.50 -20.97
CA GLN A 92 -8.86 -11.09 -22.21
C GLN A 92 -10.28 -11.68 -22.32
N ALA A 93 -10.59 -12.72 -21.55
CA ALA A 93 -11.92 -13.31 -21.57
C ALA A 93 -12.93 -12.39 -20.85
N PRO A 94 -14.14 -12.17 -21.40
CA PRO A 94 -15.19 -11.41 -20.73
C PRO A 94 -15.57 -12.02 -19.38
N VAL A 95 -15.81 -11.18 -18.38
CA VAL A 95 -16.16 -11.61 -17.01
C VAL A 95 -17.26 -12.67 -16.96
N PRO A 96 -18.40 -12.56 -17.68
CA PRO A 96 -19.45 -13.58 -17.65
C PRO A 96 -18.97 -14.96 -18.15
N VAL A 97 -18.09 -15.00 -19.16
CA VAL A 97 -17.53 -16.25 -19.68
C VAL A 97 -16.59 -16.88 -18.65
N ARG A 98 -15.76 -16.07 -17.99
CA ARG A 98 -14.84 -16.53 -16.93
C ARG A 98 -15.63 -17.10 -15.74
N LEU A 99 -16.70 -16.43 -15.33
CA LEU A 99 -17.59 -16.90 -14.25
C LEU A 99 -18.24 -18.24 -14.62
N ALA A 100 -18.81 -18.38 -15.81
CA ALA A 100 -19.40 -19.64 -16.26
C ALA A 100 -18.37 -20.80 -16.27
N CYS A 101 -17.14 -20.53 -16.72
CA CYS A 101 -16.06 -21.51 -16.66
C CYS A 101 -15.67 -21.88 -15.23
N LEU A 102 -15.56 -20.90 -14.32
CA LEU A 102 -15.23 -21.13 -12.91
C LEU A 102 -16.35 -21.92 -12.20
N GLU A 103 -17.60 -21.59 -12.48
CA GLU A 103 -18.77 -22.28 -11.96
C GLU A 103 -18.80 -23.75 -12.41
N ALA A 104 -18.58 -24.01 -13.70
CA ALA A 104 -18.48 -25.37 -14.21
C ALA A 104 -17.36 -26.17 -13.52
N LEU A 105 -16.15 -25.59 -13.44
CA LEU A 105 -14.98 -26.24 -12.84
C LEU A 105 -15.15 -26.54 -11.34
N LEU A 106 -15.65 -25.57 -10.56
CA LEU A 106 -15.83 -25.72 -9.11
C LEU A 106 -17.04 -26.60 -8.76
N ASN A 107 -17.95 -26.84 -9.70
CA ASN A 107 -19.04 -27.80 -9.56
C ASN A 107 -18.72 -29.17 -10.19
N ASP A 108 -17.45 -29.49 -10.50
CA ASP A 108 -17.09 -30.82 -10.98
C ASP A 108 -17.38 -31.88 -9.89
N PRO A 109 -18.26 -32.87 -10.14
CA PRO A 109 -18.59 -33.88 -9.14
C PRO A 109 -17.48 -34.90 -8.90
N SER A 110 -16.44 -34.96 -9.75
CA SER A 110 -15.30 -35.83 -9.49
C SER A 110 -14.40 -35.26 -8.38
N PRO A 111 -13.96 -36.09 -7.41
CA PRO A 111 -13.07 -35.63 -6.35
C PRO A 111 -11.76 -35.00 -6.86
N SER A 112 -11.16 -35.59 -7.90
CA SER A 112 -9.94 -35.05 -8.52
C SER A 112 -10.19 -33.73 -9.24
N GLY A 113 -11.33 -33.60 -9.94
CA GLY A 113 -11.72 -32.38 -10.61
C GLY A 113 -12.05 -31.23 -9.67
N GLU A 114 -12.71 -31.52 -8.54
CA GLU A 114 -12.98 -30.55 -7.49
C GLU A 114 -11.68 -30.07 -6.83
N ALA A 115 -10.79 -30.99 -6.45
CA ALA A 115 -9.51 -30.67 -5.83
C ALA A 115 -8.64 -29.78 -6.75
N ASP A 116 -8.53 -30.13 -8.03
CA ASP A 116 -7.80 -29.36 -9.04
C ASP A 116 -8.44 -27.98 -9.30
N ALA A 117 -9.77 -27.89 -9.33
CA ALA A 117 -10.47 -26.61 -9.47
C ALA A 117 -10.29 -25.70 -8.24
N ARG A 118 -10.31 -26.28 -7.03
CA ARG A 118 -10.03 -25.58 -5.77
C ARG A 118 -8.60 -25.05 -5.75
N GLN A 119 -7.62 -25.88 -6.08
CA GLN A 119 -6.22 -25.47 -6.17
C GLN A 119 -6.03 -24.34 -7.20
N MET A 120 -6.66 -24.44 -8.36
CA MET A 120 -6.64 -23.38 -9.36
C MET A 120 -7.23 -22.07 -8.82
N ALA A 121 -8.41 -22.13 -8.21
CA ALA A 121 -9.11 -20.96 -7.71
C ALA A 121 -8.37 -20.28 -6.54
N SER A 122 -7.73 -21.06 -5.66
CA SER A 122 -6.90 -20.53 -4.57
C SER A 122 -5.67 -19.78 -5.10
N MET A 123 -5.10 -20.21 -6.24
CA MET A 123 -4.01 -19.49 -6.91
C MET A 123 -4.51 -18.26 -7.69
N LEU A 124 -5.72 -18.31 -8.24
CA LEU A 124 -6.29 -17.24 -9.06
C LEU A 124 -6.68 -16.03 -8.23
N ILE A 125 -7.38 -16.24 -7.11
CA ILE A 125 -8.07 -15.16 -6.37
C ILE A 125 -7.15 -14.00 -5.95
N TRP A 126 -5.91 -14.28 -5.55
CA TRP A 126 -4.98 -13.22 -5.14
C TRP A 126 -4.28 -12.57 -6.32
N ARG A 127 -4.38 -13.09 -7.55
CA ARG A 127 -3.85 -12.45 -8.77
C ARG A 127 -4.92 -11.70 -9.56
N GLU A 128 -6.16 -11.77 -9.09
CA GLU A 128 -7.34 -11.33 -9.82
C GLU A 128 -7.71 -9.86 -9.54
N PRO A 129 -7.59 -8.97 -10.53
CA PRO A 129 -7.95 -7.57 -10.35
C PRO A 129 -9.46 -7.32 -10.43
N LEU A 130 -10.28 -8.22 -10.99
CA LEU A 130 -11.72 -7.96 -11.18
C LEU A 130 -12.54 -8.45 -9.98
N LEU A 131 -13.21 -7.51 -9.30
CA LEU A 131 -14.02 -7.79 -8.11
C LEU A 131 -15.09 -8.86 -8.31
N PRO A 132 -15.84 -8.92 -9.43
CA PRO A 132 -16.86 -9.97 -9.60
C PRO A 132 -16.28 -11.40 -9.56
N ILE A 133 -15.06 -11.59 -10.05
CA ILE A 133 -14.39 -12.90 -9.99
C ILE A 133 -13.92 -13.20 -8.57
N VAL A 134 -13.35 -12.21 -7.87
CA VAL A 134 -12.93 -12.36 -6.47
C VAL A 134 -14.13 -12.66 -5.57
N GLU A 135 -15.24 -11.94 -5.75
CA GLU A 135 -16.49 -12.14 -5.02
C GLU A 135 -17.04 -13.54 -5.23
N PHE A 136 -17.07 -14.02 -6.47
CA PHE A 136 -17.51 -15.37 -6.79
C PHE A 136 -16.66 -16.44 -6.08
N ILE A 137 -15.33 -16.36 -6.17
CA ILE A 137 -14.43 -17.34 -5.54
C ILE A 137 -14.54 -17.27 -4.01
N ALA A 138 -14.53 -16.05 -3.43
CA ALA A 138 -14.61 -15.85 -1.99
C ALA A 138 -15.94 -16.35 -1.41
N THR A 139 -17.05 -16.07 -2.08
CA THR A 139 -18.38 -16.54 -1.66
C THR A 139 -18.48 -18.05 -1.77
N THR A 140 -18.00 -18.63 -2.88
CA THR A 140 -18.00 -20.10 -3.07
C THR A 140 -17.19 -20.80 -1.98
N ALA A 141 -15.99 -20.29 -1.66
CA ALA A 141 -15.16 -20.83 -0.59
C ALA A 141 -15.87 -20.78 0.77
N ALA A 142 -16.51 -19.65 1.09
CA ALA A 142 -17.25 -19.48 2.34
C ALA A 142 -18.50 -20.37 2.42
N ASP A 143 -19.28 -20.47 1.33
CA ASP A 143 -20.49 -21.30 1.26
C ASP A 143 -20.18 -22.78 1.46
N ARG A 144 -19.00 -23.22 1.03
CA ARG A 144 -18.56 -24.61 1.11
C ARG A 144 -17.62 -24.91 2.27
N GLY A 145 -17.33 -23.92 3.13
CA GLY A 145 -16.48 -24.11 4.30
C GLY A 145 -15.01 -24.44 3.97
N TRP A 146 -14.48 -23.94 2.86
CA TRP A 146 -13.11 -24.19 2.42
C TRP A 146 -12.10 -23.34 3.21
N THR A 147 -11.82 -23.73 4.45
CA THR A 147 -10.90 -23.00 5.34
C THR A 147 -9.47 -22.92 4.80
N GLU A 148 -9.05 -23.84 3.92
CA GLU A 148 -7.76 -23.81 3.24
C GLU A 148 -7.61 -22.62 2.25
N PHE A 149 -8.69 -21.92 1.89
CA PHE A 149 -8.62 -20.68 1.09
C PHE A 149 -8.18 -19.46 1.91
N THR A 150 -8.11 -19.57 3.23
CA THR A 150 -7.80 -18.44 4.13
C THR A 150 -6.52 -17.69 3.74
N PRO A 151 -5.36 -18.35 3.47
CA PRO A 151 -4.15 -17.65 3.05
C PRO A 151 -4.35 -16.88 1.74
N SER A 152 -4.97 -17.48 0.73
CA SER A 152 -5.23 -16.83 -0.56
C SER A 152 -6.21 -15.67 -0.46
N LEU A 153 -7.22 -15.79 0.40
CA LEU A 153 -8.15 -14.69 0.72
C LEU A 153 -7.43 -13.54 1.41
N VAL A 154 -6.57 -13.82 2.39
CA VAL A 154 -5.75 -12.80 3.07
C VAL A 154 -4.87 -12.06 2.07
N ARG A 155 -4.19 -12.76 1.17
CA ARG A 155 -3.34 -12.14 0.14
C ARG A 155 -4.12 -11.30 -0.87
N SER A 156 -5.29 -11.79 -1.29
CA SER A 156 -6.18 -11.01 -2.16
C SER A 156 -6.69 -9.75 -1.45
N TYR A 157 -7.06 -9.89 -0.18
CA TYR A 157 -7.56 -8.80 0.64
C TYR A 157 -6.48 -7.75 0.93
N ALA A 158 -5.24 -8.17 1.15
CA ALA A 158 -4.08 -7.29 1.36
C ALA A 158 -3.86 -6.28 0.22
N GLN A 159 -4.29 -6.60 -1.00
CA GLN A 159 -4.20 -5.69 -2.13
C GLN A 159 -5.09 -4.46 -1.95
N GLN A 160 -4.46 -3.29 -2.04
CA GLN A 160 -5.18 -2.03 -2.01
C GLN A 160 -6.07 -1.87 -3.24
N ARG A 161 -7.33 -1.50 -2.99
CA ARG A 161 -8.30 -1.16 -4.04
C ARG A 161 -8.85 0.25 -3.74
N PRO A 162 -8.32 1.31 -4.37
CA PRO A 162 -8.61 2.70 -3.98
C PRO A 162 -10.10 3.09 -3.94
N ARG A 163 -10.96 2.36 -4.65
CA ARG A 163 -12.40 2.64 -4.77
C ARG A 163 -13.30 1.73 -3.91
N VAL A 164 -12.72 0.81 -3.15
CA VAL A 164 -13.48 -0.12 -2.30
C VAL A 164 -12.94 -0.08 -0.89
N ARG A 165 -13.80 0.27 0.07
CA ARG A 165 -13.44 0.28 1.49
C ARG A 165 -13.21 -1.15 1.96
N ASP A 166 -12.28 -1.33 2.88
CA ASP A 166 -11.96 -2.66 3.42
C ASP A 166 -13.14 -3.36 4.08
N ALA A 167 -14.07 -2.61 4.67
CA ALA A 167 -15.28 -3.17 5.28
C ALA A 167 -16.22 -3.82 4.26
N ASP A 168 -16.20 -3.37 2.99
CA ASP A 168 -17.09 -3.81 1.92
C ASP A 168 -16.45 -4.89 1.02
N ARG A 169 -15.23 -5.34 1.34
CA ARG A 169 -14.48 -6.30 0.53
C ARG A 169 -15.05 -7.72 0.67
N PRO A 170 -15.32 -8.46 -0.42
CA PRO A 170 -15.86 -9.81 -0.34
C PRO A 170 -14.94 -10.78 0.40
N GLU A 171 -13.63 -10.58 0.33
CA GLU A 171 -12.65 -11.37 1.06
C GLU A 171 -12.85 -11.28 2.57
N ARG A 172 -13.18 -10.09 3.09
CA ARG A 172 -13.49 -9.88 4.52
C ARG A 172 -14.73 -10.66 4.94
N ALA A 173 -15.79 -10.61 4.13
CA ALA A 173 -17.03 -11.32 4.38
C ALA A 173 -16.80 -12.84 4.37
N ALA A 174 -16.03 -13.35 3.41
CA ALA A 174 -15.67 -14.75 3.34
C ALA A 174 -14.84 -15.22 4.55
N LEU A 175 -13.82 -14.45 4.94
CA LEU A 175 -13.00 -14.75 6.12
C LEU A 175 -13.83 -14.81 7.41
N ALA A 176 -14.75 -13.87 7.61
CA ALA A 176 -15.65 -13.85 8.77
C ALA A 176 -16.60 -15.06 8.81
N ARG A 177 -17.03 -15.55 7.64
CA ARG A 177 -17.90 -16.74 7.53
C ARG A 177 -17.15 -18.05 7.71
N LEU A 178 -15.92 -18.14 7.21
CA LEU A 178 -15.04 -19.31 7.36
C LEU A 178 -14.55 -19.48 8.81
N HIS A 179 -14.42 -18.37 9.54
CA HIS A 179 -13.91 -18.35 10.92
C HIS A 179 -14.87 -17.58 11.84
N PRO A 180 -16.10 -18.09 12.08
CA PRO A 180 -17.13 -17.34 12.81
C PRO A 180 -16.78 -17.07 14.28
N ASP A 181 -15.91 -17.89 14.86
CA ASP A 181 -15.52 -17.81 16.26
C ASP A 181 -14.38 -16.81 16.53
N ARG A 182 -13.83 -16.18 15.48
CA ARG A 182 -12.68 -15.28 15.58
C ARG A 182 -12.86 -13.99 14.78
N PRO A 183 -12.46 -12.83 15.31
CA PRO A 183 -12.34 -11.61 14.52
C PRO A 183 -11.42 -11.81 13.32
N VAL A 184 -11.77 -11.22 12.17
CA VAL A 184 -10.98 -11.32 10.92
C VAL A 184 -9.52 -10.93 11.14
N ALA A 185 -9.24 -9.90 11.95
CA ALA A 185 -7.87 -9.50 12.22
C ALA A 185 -7.05 -10.58 12.95
N GLU A 186 -7.64 -11.36 13.86
CA GLU A 186 -6.97 -12.49 14.51
C GLU A 186 -6.72 -13.63 13.52
N VAL A 187 -7.64 -13.87 12.59
CA VAL A 187 -7.44 -14.82 11.48
C VAL A 187 -6.26 -14.41 10.61
N VAL A 188 -6.18 -13.13 10.23
CA VAL A 188 -5.06 -12.59 9.46
C VAL A 188 -3.75 -12.72 10.24
N PHE A 189 -3.75 -12.47 11.55
CA PHE A 189 -2.59 -12.70 12.39
C PHE A 189 -2.20 -14.18 12.46
N GLY A 190 -3.16 -15.10 12.50
CA GLY A 190 -2.91 -16.53 12.37
C GLY A 190 -2.16 -16.89 11.09
N ILE A 191 -2.58 -16.33 9.95
CA ILE A 191 -1.88 -16.49 8.66
C ILE A 191 -0.50 -15.82 8.68
N PHE A 192 -0.38 -14.66 9.34
CA PHE A 192 0.92 -14.04 9.57
C PHE A 192 1.84 -14.96 10.37
N LEU A 193 1.36 -15.72 11.35
CA LEU A 193 2.19 -16.64 12.15
C LEU A 193 2.55 -17.93 11.40
N ARG A 194 1.59 -18.46 10.62
CA ARG A 194 1.70 -19.72 9.88
C ARG A 194 1.11 -19.55 8.47
N PRO A 195 1.89 -19.03 7.52
CA PRO A 195 1.48 -18.88 6.13
C PRO A 195 1.57 -20.24 5.40
N GLU A 196 0.67 -21.18 5.71
CA GLU A 196 0.58 -22.43 4.96
C GLU A 196 -0.09 -22.16 3.61
N ILE A 197 0.63 -22.29 2.49
CA ILE A 197 0.03 -22.30 1.15
C ILE A 197 0.22 -23.69 0.55
N GLU A 198 -0.89 -24.39 0.30
CA GLU A 198 -0.86 -25.63 -0.47
C GLU A 198 -0.39 -25.37 -1.92
N GLY A 199 0.57 -26.17 -2.42
CA GLY A 199 1.03 -26.14 -3.81
C GLY A 199 2.40 -25.51 -4.04
N GLY A 200 3.40 -25.87 -3.22
CA GLY A 200 4.81 -25.56 -3.45
C GLY A 200 5.36 -26.18 -4.74
N VAL A 201 5.14 -25.51 -5.88
CA VAL A 201 5.67 -25.91 -7.19
C VAL A 201 6.77 -24.94 -7.67
N TYR A 202 7.09 -23.90 -6.90
CA TYR A 202 8.11 -22.90 -7.27
C TYR A 202 9.10 -22.67 -6.13
N ASP A 203 10.39 -22.51 -6.48
CA ASP A 203 11.54 -22.16 -5.61
C ASP A 203 11.42 -20.79 -4.89
N MET A 204 10.22 -20.20 -4.84
CA MET A 204 9.98 -18.94 -4.13
C MET A 204 9.43 -19.24 -2.74
N ASP A 205 10.00 -18.57 -1.72
CA ASP A 205 9.45 -18.57 -0.36
C ASP A 205 8.13 -17.78 -0.32
N TRP A 206 7.04 -18.45 -0.72
CA TRP A 206 5.69 -17.89 -0.65
C TRP A 206 5.26 -17.62 0.78
N SER A 207 5.86 -18.31 1.76
CA SER A 207 5.55 -18.14 3.18
C SER A 207 5.96 -16.74 3.64
N GLU A 208 7.16 -16.29 3.30
CA GLU A 208 7.60 -14.92 3.61
C GLU A 208 6.69 -13.88 2.96
N ARG A 209 6.41 -14.01 1.67
CA ARG A 209 5.54 -13.05 0.97
C ARG A 209 4.14 -12.96 1.57
N THR A 210 3.56 -14.12 1.92
CA THR A 210 2.22 -14.19 2.53
C THR A 210 2.20 -13.57 3.91
N ARG A 211 3.28 -13.75 4.68
CA ARG A 211 3.47 -13.09 5.98
C ARG A 211 3.48 -11.57 5.81
N MET A 212 4.18 -11.06 4.81
CA MET A 212 4.23 -9.62 4.51
C MET A 212 2.87 -9.07 4.05
N ASP A 213 2.17 -9.78 3.15
CA ASP A 213 0.81 -9.42 2.72
C ASP A 213 -0.16 -9.39 3.94
N ALA A 214 -0.07 -10.37 4.84
CA ALA A 214 -0.88 -10.42 6.05
C ALA A 214 -0.56 -9.25 7.01
N TRP A 215 0.71 -8.88 7.15
CA TRP A 215 1.11 -7.75 7.99
C TRP A 215 0.59 -6.41 7.46
N ASP A 216 0.71 -6.17 6.15
CA ASP A 216 0.15 -4.98 5.50
C ASP A 216 -1.39 -4.91 5.62
N LEU A 217 -2.06 -6.06 5.56
CA LEU A 217 -3.49 -6.12 5.81
C LEU A 217 -3.84 -5.79 7.28
N LEU A 218 -3.11 -6.36 8.25
CA LEU A 218 -3.33 -6.07 9.67
C LEU A 218 -3.22 -4.58 9.97
N GLN A 219 -2.27 -3.88 9.37
CA GLN A 219 -2.12 -2.44 9.53
C GLN A 219 -3.38 -1.65 9.14
N ARG A 220 -4.09 -2.09 8.10
CA ARG A 220 -5.35 -1.44 7.67
C ARG A 220 -6.53 -1.82 8.54
N LEU A 221 -6.51 -3.03 9.11
CA LEU A 221 -7.52 -3.51 10.06
C LEU A 221 -7.31 -2.96 11.49
N ASP A 222 -6.09 -2.56 11.81
CA ASP A 222 -5.64 -2.02 13.10
C ASP A 222 -4.73 -0.79 12.89
N PRO A 223 -5.29 0.36 12.45
CA PRO A 223 -4.49 1.54 12.10
C PRO A 223 -3.68 2.14 13.25
N ASP A 224 -4.15 1.97 14.50
CA ASP A 224 -3.47 2.48 15.70
C ASP A 224 -2.45 1.48 16.30
N GLY A 225 -2.38 0.26 15.76
CA GLY A 225 -1.42 -0.77 16.18
C GLY A 225 -1.74 -1.44 17.53
N ARG A 226 -2.84 -1.09 18.20
CA ARG A 226 -3.16 -1.62 19.54
C ARG A 226 -3.48 -3.10 19.50
N LEU A 227 -4.20 -3.56 18.49
CA LEU A 227 -4.49 -4.99 18.36
C LEU A 227 -3.21 -5.77 18.08
N ARG A 228 -2.37 -5.31 17.15
CA ARG A 228 -1.09 -5.95 16.84
C ARG A 228 -0.17 -6.02 18.06
N GLY A 229 -0.08 -4.95 18.85
CA GLY A 229 0.67 -4.95 20.11
C GLY A 229 0.18 -6.05 21.06
N ARG A 230 -1.13 -6.13 21.32
CA ARG A 230 -1.70 -7.18 22.18
C ARG A 230 -1.50 -8.59 21.64
N LEU A 231 -1.64 -8.79 20.32
CA LEU A 231 -1.46 -10.10 19.68
C LEU A 231 -0.01 -10.57 19.78
N LEU A 232 0.96 -9.66 19.71
CA LEU A 232 2.37 -9.97 19.93
C LEU A 232 2.66 -10.39 21.37
N GLU A 233 1.98 -9.81 22.35
CA GLU A 233 2.13 -10.19 23.78
C GLU A 233 1.40 -11.49 24.13
N GLY A 234 0.37 -11.86 23.36
CA GLY A 234 -0.46 -13.05 23.60
C GLY A 234 0.26 -14.39 23.42
N SER A 235 -0.36 -15.45 23.95
CA SER A 235 0.13 -16.84 23.82
C SER A 235 0.02 -17.40 22.41
N GLU A 236 -0.82 -16.82 21.54
CA GLU A 236 -1.00 -17.28 20.15
C GLU A 236 0.30 -17.19 19.35
N ALA A 237 1.12 -16.17 19.62
CA ALA A 237 2.45 -16.02 19.03
C ALA A 237 3.41 -17.18 19.34
N ALA A 238 3.12 -18.02 20.35
CA ALA A 238 3.91 -19.21 20.64
C ALA A 238 3.64 -20.38 19.68
N VAL A 239 2.59 -20.30 18.85
CA VAL A 239 2.20 -21.34 17.88
C VAL A 239 2.72 -21.03 16.46
N ALA A 240 3.64 -20.07 16.32
CA ALA A 240 4.25 -19.72 15.04
C ALA A 240 5.12 -20.87 14.48
N ASP A 241 5.26 -20.92 13.16
CA ASP A 241 6.31 -21.74 12.53
C ASP A 241 7.71 -21.14 12.82
N ALA A 242 8.79 -21.82 12.41
CA ALA A 242 10.16 -21.37 12.72
C ALA A 242 10.46 -19.95 12.19
N GLY A 243 10.04 -19.65 10.96
CA GLY A 243 10.20 -18.31 10.37
C GLY A 243 9.38 -17.25 11.11
N GLY A 244 8.16 -17.59 11.50
CA GLY A 244 7.26 -16.71 12.24
C GLY A 244 7.72 -16.44 13.65
N LEU A 245 8.26 -17.44 14.33
CA LEU A 245 8.81 -17.28 15.66
C LEU A 245 9.96 -16.27 15.66
N ALA A 246 10.86 -16.33 14.67
CA ALA A 246 11.94 -15.37 14.52
C ALA A 246 11.41 -13.94 14.28
N VAL A 247 10.44 -13.77 13.38
CA VAL A 247 9.82 -12.45 13.12
C VAL A 247 9.09 -11.90 14.34
N VAL A 248 8.34 -12.74 15.07
CA VAL A 248 7.64 -12.37 16.30
C VAL A 248 8.63 -11.96 17.39
N GLN A 249 9.75 -12.66 17.55
CA GLN A 249 10.80 -12.28 18.51
C GLN A 249 11.37 -10.90 18.19
N THR A 250 11.63 -10.61 16.91
CA THR A 250 12.06 -9.29 16.45
C THR A 250 11.01 -8.21 16.74
N LEU A 251 9.73 -8.48 16.45
CA LEU A 251 8.63 -7.55 16.73
C LEU A 251 8.50 -7.27 18.23
N ARG A 252 8.59 -8.30 19.07
CA ARG A 252 8.60 -8.16 20.53
C ARG A 252 9.79 -7.34 21.02
N ALA A 253 10.97 -7.54 20.44
CA ALA A 253 12.14 -6.74 20.76
C ALA A 253 11.94 -5.26 20.33
N GLY A 254 11.40 -5.00 19.15
CA GLY A 254 11.06 -3.65 18.71
C GLY A 254 10.06 -2.96 19.66
N LEU A 255 9.02 -3.67 20.09
CA LEU A 255 8.05 -3.15 21.05
C LEU A 255 8.67 -2.89 22.43
N ALA A 256 9.48 -3.83 22.95
CA ALA A 256 10.06 -3.72 24.28
C ALA A 256 11.19 -2.69 24.36
N ASP A 257 12.12 -2.72 23.40
CA ASP A 257 13.35 -1.93 23.44
C ASP A 257 13.16 -0.54 22.81
N LEU A 258 12.38 -0.47 21.73
CA LEU A 258 12.21 0.75 20.94
C LEU A 258 10.80 1.36 21.05
N ARG A 259 9.85 0.68 21.70
CA ARG A 259 8.44 1.10 21.77
C ARG A 259 7.79 1.31 20.40
N VAL A 260 8.21 0.53 19.39
CA VAL A 260 7.71 0.62 18.01
C VAL A 260 7.05 -0.68 17.56
N VAL A 261 6.00 -0.54 16.75
CA VAL A 261 5.41 -1.64 15.98
C VAL A 261 5.40 -1.22 14.50
N PRO A 262 6.18 -1.88 13.63
CA PRO A 262 6.23 -1.58 12.20
C PRO A 262 4.83 -1.53 11.60
N LYS A 263 4.50 -0.47 10.84
CA LYS A 263 3.18 -0.39 10.22
C LYS A 263 3.14 -1.24 8.96
N THR A 264 4.09 -1.10 8.05
CA THR A 264 4.10 -1.80 6.76
C THR A 264 5.05 -3.01 6.73
N SER A 265 4.98 -3.80 5.66
CA SER A 265 5.93 -4.88 5.39
C SER A 265 7.35 -4.35 5.12
N ASP A 266 7.50 -3.17 4.51
CA ASP A 266 8.81 -2.54 4.31
C ASP A 266 9.44 -2.13 5.66
N GLU A 267 8.65 -1.57 6.57
CA GLU A 267 9.10 -1.29 7.94
C GLU A 267 9.42 -2.57 8.72
N LEU A 268 8.64 -3.65 8.52
CA LEU A 268 8.92 -4.93 9.17
C LEU A 268 10.25 -5.51 8.69
N ARG A 269 10.52 -5.50 7.38
CA ARG A 269 11.81 -5.90 6.83
C ARG A 269 12.94 -5.02 7.35
N TRP A 270 12.71 -3.71 7.45
CA TRP A 270 13.67 -2.79 8.05
C TRP A 270 13.97 -3.16 9.51
N LEU A 271 12.96 -3.42 10.34
CA LEU A 271 13.16 -3.86 11.73
C LEU A 271 13.92 -5.19 11.81
N ILE A 272 13.63 -6.15 10.92
CA ILE A 272 14.33 -7.43 10.84
C ILE A 272 15.82 -7.22 10.57
N ARG A 273 16.19 -6.41 9.58
CA ARG A 273 17.60 -6.12 9.27
C ARG A 273 18.29 -5.35 10.41
N LEU A 274 17.60 -4.38 11.00
CA LEU A 274 18.10 -3.65 12.18
C LEU A 274 18.39 -4.56 13.37
N ARG A 275 17.62 -5.64 13.54
CA ARG A 275 17.78 -6.57 14.66
C ARG A 275 18.82 -7.65 14.41
N ASP A 276 19.28 -7.81 13.17
CA ASP A 276 20.30 -8.79 12.80
C ASP A 276 21.57 -8.59 13.64
N THR A 277 21.82 -9.55 14.52
CA THR A 277 22.97 -9.50 15.45
C THR A 277 24.30 -9.81 14.78
N SER A 278 24.28 -10.31 13.53
CA SER A 278 25.51 -10.53 12.76
C SER A 278 26.14 -9.21 12.31
N ASP A 279 25.34 -8.15 12.15
CA ASP A 279 25.83 -6.79 11.95
C ASP A 279 26.12 -6.11 13.30
N GLY A 280 27.41 -6.03 13.64
CA GLY A 280 27.88 -5.40 14.86
C GLY A 280 27.54 -3.91 14.98
N ALA A 281 27.38 -3.21 13.85
CA ALA A 281 27.02 -1.80 13.81
C ALA A 281 25.51 -1.60 14.09
N ASN A 282 24.65 -2.47 13.55
CA ASN A 282 23.23 -2.50 13.90
C ASN A 282 23.02 -2.89 15.37
N ALA A 283 23.75 -3.90 15.87
CA ALA A 283 23.68 -4.29 17.27
C ALA A 283 24.13 -3.17 18.24
N ALA A 284 25.15 -2.39 17.88
CA ALA A 284 25.59 -1.23 18.65
C ALA A 284 24.53 -0.11 18.64
N TRP A 285 24.05 0.22 17.45
CA TRP A 285 22.98 1.20 17.24
C TRP A 285 21.73 0.86 18.05
N TRP A 286 21.29 -0.40 18.03
CA TRP A 286 20.11 -0.87 18.76
C TRP A 286 20.24 -0.64 20.26
N ARG A 287 21.41 -0.95 20.85
CA ARG A 287 21.66 -0.73 22.27
C ARG A 287 21.64 0.74 22.65
N GLU A 288 22.17 1.62 21.81
CA GLU A 288 22.15 3.06 22.03
C GLU A 288 20.72 3.61 21.96
N ALA A 289 19.98 3.21 20.91
CA ALA A 289 18.59 3.61 20.70
C ALA A 289 17.69 3.14 21.85
N ALA A 290 17.79 1.87 22.24
CA ALA A 290 17.02 1.30 23.36
C ALA A 290 17.31 2.04 24.67
N ARG A 291 18.57 2.37 24.95
CA ARG A 291 18.93 3.17 26.15
C ARG A 291 18.37 4.59 26.10
N ALA A 292 18.34 5.22 24.94
CA ALA A 292 17.77 6.55 24.77
C ALA A 292 16.25 6.52 24.98
N ILE A 293 15.56 5.56 24.37
CA ILE A 293 14.11 5.41 24.44
C ILE A 293 13.65 5.01 25.85
N ALA A 294 14.41 4.17 26.55
CA ALA A 294 14.11 3.78 27.93
C ALA A 294 14.09 4.98 28.90
N ARG A 295 14.79 6.08 28.58
CA ARG A 295 14.79 7.32 29.38
C ARG A 295 13.61 8.24 29.08
N LEU A 296 12.86 8.02 28.00
CA LEU A 296 11.69 8.83 27.69
C LEU A 296 10.56 8.51 28.67
N ASP A 297 9.88 9.56 29.13
CA ASP A 297 8.65 9.44 29.90
C ASP A 297 7.54 8.75 29.08
N GLY A 298 6.48 8.32 29.77
CA GLY A 298 5.40 7.54 29.16
C GLY A 298 4.76 8.26 27.97
N ALA A 299 4.40 9.54 28.15
CA ALA A 299 3.70 10.31 27.13
C ALA A 299 4.53 10.54 25.85
N ARG A 300 5.85 10.75 25.94
CA ARG A 300 6.72 10.93 24.76
C ARG A 300 7.03 9.61 24.06
N GLY A 301 7.07 8.49 24.80
CA GLY A 301 7.43 7.18 24.25
C GLY A 301 6.26 6.29 23.83
N GLU A 302 5.00 6.65 24.10
CA GLU A 302 3.82 5.81 23.83
C GLU A 302 3.44 5.66 22.35
N ARG A 303 4.00 6.47 21.45
CA ARG A 303 3.64 6.49 20.01
C ARG A 303 4.84 6.66 19.08
N LEU A 304 5.96 6.02 19.42
CA LEU A 304 7.11 6.03 18.53
C LEU A 304 6.86 5.16 17.31
N GLU A 305 7.32 5.65 16.17
CA GLU A 305 7.43 4.91 14.92
C GLU A 305 8.90 4.66 14.60
N LEU A 306 9.18 3.68 13.74
CA LEU A 306 10.55 3.26 13.48
C LEU A 306 11.42 4.42 12.94
N ARG A 307 10.83 5.34 12.16
CA ARG A 307 11.46 6.58 11.68
C ARG A 307 11.92 7.55 12.75
N HIS A 308 11.35 7.49 13.96
CA HIS A 308 11.70 8.40 15.05
C HIS A 308 12.93 7.94 15.82
N VAL A 309 13.26 6.64 15.75
CA VAL A 309 14.26 6.01 16.62
C VAL A 309 15.65 6.63 16.45
N GLU A 310 16.08 6.89 15.22
CA GLU A 310 17.38 7.50 14.96
C GLU A 310 17.46 8.94 15.49
N ALA A 311 16.39 9.72 15.34
CA ALA A 311 16.35 11.09 15.87
C ALA A 311 16.46 11.11 17.40
N VAL A 312 15.76 10.20 18.09
CA VAL A 312 15.86 10.04 19.55
C VAL A 312 17.27 9.60 19.96
N ARG A 313 17.83 8.59 19.29
CA ARG A 313 19.19 8.09 19.57
C ARG A 313 20.22 9.21 19.40
N TRP A 314 20.16 9.93 18.29
CA TRP A 314 21.11 10.99 17.98
C TRP A 314 20.97 12.17 18.95
N ALA A 315 19.73 12.65 19.18
CA ALA A 315 19.48 13.77 20.09
C ALA A 315 19.94 13.44 21.51
N SER A 316 19.75 12.19 21.96
CA SER A 316 20.24 11.77 23.27
C SER A 316 21.75 11.93 23.45
N ALA A 317 22.53 11.88 22.38
CA ALA A 317 23.99 11.99 22.44
C ALA A 317 24.50 13.42 22.18
N HIS A 318 23.77 14.23 21.40
CA HIS A 318 24.29 15.51 20.89
C HIS A 318 23.43 16.74 21.26
N ARG A 319 22.18 16.53 21.65
CA ARG A 319 21.17 17.54 21.98
C ARG A 319 20.22 17.01 23.07
N SER A 320 20.78 16.54 24.18
CA SER A 320 19.97 15.84 25.19
C SER A 320 18.87 16.72 25.78
N ASP A 321 19.08 18.03 25.81
CA ASP A 321 18.08 19.01 26.24
C ASP A 321 16.80 18.98 25.39
N TRP A 322 16.89 18.60 24.11
CA TRP A 322 15.70 18.47 23.24
C TRP A 322 14.78 17.34 23.68
N LEU A 323 15.30 16.33 24.37
CA LEU A 323 14.48 15.21 24.85
C LEU A 323 13.57 15.63 26.02
N ASP A 324 13.97 16.65 26.77
CA ASP A 324 13.22 17.17 27.91
C ASP A 324 12.20 18.25 27.51
N ARG A 325 12.32 18.82 26.29
CA ARG A 325 11.41 19.83 25.76
C ARG A 325 10.00 19.28 25.54
N THR A 326 9.01 20.15 25.67
CA THR A 326 7.63 19.81 25.27
C THR A 326 7.51 19.79 23.75
N ARG A 327 6.42 19.21 23.23
CA ARG A 327 6.13 19.25 21.79
C ARG A 327 6.07 20.70 21.30
N GLU A 328 5.40 21.57 22.06
CA GLU A 328 5.19 22.96 21.74
C GLU A 328 6.52 23.73 21.70
N ASP A 329 7.45 23.43 22.59
CA ASP A 329 8.80 24.04 22.59
C ASP A 329 9.61 23.59 21.35
N LEU A 330 9.52 22.32 20.95
CA LEU A 330 10.18 21.83 19.73
C LEU A 330 9.58 22.47 18.48
N LEU A 331 8.25 22.60 18.42
CA LEU A 331 7.58 23.31 17.32
C LEU A 331 7.99 24.80 17.28
N ALA A 332 8.07 25.47 18.42
CA ALA A 332 8.54 26.84 18.50
C ALA A 332 9.98 27.00 18.00
N GLU A 333 10.87 26.05 18.32
CA GLU A 333 12.24 26.00 17.78
C GLU A 333 12.24 25.85 16.25
N ILE A 334 11.44 24.94 15.68
CA ILE A 334 11.31 24.79 14.22
C ILE A 334 10.83 26.10 13.59
N GLY A 335 9.79 26.71 14.17
CA GLY A 335 9.24 27.98 13.68
C GLY A 335 10.28 29.09 13.71
N ALA A 336 11.01 29.23 14.81
CA ALA A 336 12.09 30.22 14.93
C ALA A 336 13.18 30.01 13.87
N ARG A 337 13.66 28.77 13.70
CA ARG A 337 14.69 28.42 12.72
C ARG A 337 14.28 28.69 11.27
N THR A 338 13.02 28.40 10.94
CA THR A 338 12.52 28.47 9.56
C THR A 338 11.89 29.81 9.20
N SER A 339 11.56 30.67 10.16
CA SER A 339 10.81 31.92 9.92
C SER A 339 11.53 32.94 9.03
N SER A 340 12.87 32.98 9.08
CA SER A 340 13.69 33.91 8.30
C SER A 340 14.23 33.34 7.00
N ARG A 341 13.87 32.08 6.67
CA ARG A 341 14.39 31.38 5.50
C ARG A 341 13.47 31.61 4.30
N ASP A 342 14.06 31.73 3.12
CA ASP A 342 13.30 31.76 1.87
C ASP A 342 12.56 30.44 1.69
N ARG A 343 11.29 30.51 1.26
CA ARG A 343 10.41 29.35 1.07
C ARG A 343 9.80 29.37 -0.31
N PHE A 344 9.58 28.19 -0.88
CA PHE A 344 9.08 28.03 -2.25
C PHE A 344 7.84 27.15 -2.25
N PRO A 345 6.63 27.74 -2.16
CA PRO A 345 5.40 26.95 -2.13
C PRO A 345 5.17 26.24 -3.46
N ARG A 346 4.72 24.98 -3.40
CA ARG A 346 4.35 24.22 -4.58
C ARG A 346 3.19 24.86 -5.31
N ARG A 347 3.21 24.81 -6.65
CA ARG A 347 2.12 25.34 -7.50
C ARG A 347 1.46 24.27 -8.38
N ASP A 348 2.20 23.23 -8.77
CA ASP A 348 1.72 22.19 -9.69
C ASP A 348 1.78 20.79 -9.07
N GLY A 349 1.00 19.84 -9.61
CA GLY A 349 1.15 18.40 -9.32
C GLY A 349 0.52 17.88 -8.02
N VAL A 350 -0.54 18.51 -7.49
CA VAL A 350 -1.21 18.10 -6.23
C VAL A 350 -2.74 17.94 -6.36
N ALA A 351 -3.27 17.80 -7.59
CA ALA A 351 -4.72 17.80 -7.80
C ALA A 351 -5.48 16.61 -7.14
N SER A 352 -4.78 15.58 -6.69
CA SER A 352 -5.33 14.30 -6.21
C SER A 352 -5.09 13.98 -4.73
N PHE A 353 -4.12 14.61 -4.06
CA PHE A 353 -3.84 14.33 -2.65
C PHE A 353 -4.75 15.17 -1.73
N ARG A 354 -5.45 14.51 -0.80
CA ARG A 354 -6.52 15.11 0.02
C ARG A 354 -6.03 16.36 0.75
N GLY A 355 -6.64 17.51 0.43
CA GLY A 355 -6.53 18.74 1.20
C GLY A 355 -5.11 19.30 1.20
N VAL A 356 -4.70 19.91 0.08
CA VAL A 356 -3.42 20.61 -0.06
C VAL A 356 -3.28 21.63 1.06
N ARG A 357 -2.47 21.28 2.05
CA ARG A 357 -2.01 22.18 3.10
C ARG A 357 -0.70 22.77 2.64
N SER A 358 -0.47 24.03 2.99
CA SER A 358 0.84 24.67 2.79
C SER A 358 1.93 23.83 3.48
N GLU A 359 3.14 23.84 2.94
CA GLU A 359 4.37 23.23 3.49
C GLU A 359 4.88 23.98 4.75
N SER A 360 4.02 24.78 5.37
CA SER A 360 4.32 25.59 6.54
C SER A 360 4.07 24.81 7.83
N LEU A 361 4.87 25.12 8.86
CA LEU A 361 4.71 24.55 10.19
C LEU A 361 3.30 24.78 10.75
N GLU A 362 2.75 25.98 10.53
CA GLU A 362 1.42 26.35 10.99
C GLU A 362 0.35 25.39 10.47
N ALA A 363 0.47 24.97 9.21
CA ALA A 363 -0.50 24.08 8.57
C ALA A 363 -0.43 22.64 9.08
N TRP A 364 0.69 22.21 9.67
CA TRP A 364 0.92 20.81 10.07
C TRP A 364 1.10 20.61 11.57
N SER A 365 1.32 21.67 12.33
CA SER A 365 1.60 21.61 13.77
C SER A 365 0.58 20.75 14.51
N ASP A 366 -0.72 20.87 14.22
CA ASP A 366 -1.84 20.11 14.81
C ASP A 366 -1.74 18.59 14.59
N ARG A 367 -1.03 18.16 13.56
CA ARG A 367 -0.86 16.74 13.17
C ARG A 367 0.48 16.14 13.56
N MET A 368 1.45 16.96 13.99
CA MET A 368 2.76 16.48 14.40
C MET A 368 2.75 16.02 15.85
N SER A 369 3.27 14.83 16.12
CA SER A 369 3.59 14.39 17.48
C SER A 369 4.87 15.06 18.00
N TRP A 370 5.18 14.84 19.28
CA TRP A 370 6.48 15.23 19.84
C TRP A 370 7.65 14.62 19.05
N ALA A 371 7.55 13.34 18.69
CA ALA A 371 8.61 12.62 17.98
C ALA A 371 8.77 13.14 16.55
N ASP A 372 7.68 13.53 15.88
CA ASP A 372 7.75 14.16 14.55
C ASP A 372 8.48 15.51 14.61
N ALA A 373 8.18 16.35 15.62
CA ALA A 373 8.86 17.63 15.80
C ALA A 373 10.36 17.43 16.10
N LEU A 374 10.71 16.48 16.96
CA LEU A 374 12.11 16.13 17.22
C LEU A 374 12.81 15.66 15.93
N THR A 375 12.20 14.76 15.17
CA THR A 375 12.77 14.27 13.91
C THR A 375 13.01 15.39 12.90
N VAL A 376 12.06 16.32 12.74
CA VAL A 376 12.24 17.49 11.85
C VAL A 376 13.42 18.35 12.31
N LEU A 377 13.56 18.61 13.62
CA LEU A 377 14.72 19.36 14.13
C LEU A 377 16.04 18.65 13.90
N VAL A 378 16.11 17.33 14.10
CA VAL A 378 17.35 16.56 13.85
C VAL A 378 17.68 16.54 12.36
N VAL A 379 16.69 16.44 11.47
CA VAL A 379 16.89 16.57 10.02
C VAL A 379 17.39 17.97 9.66
N ASP A 380 16.80 19.03 10.23
CA ASP A 380 17.27 20.40 10.02
C ASP A 380 18.73 20.59 10.48
N ASP A 381 19.07 20.14 11.69
CA ASP A 381 20.44 20.18 12.23
C ASP A 381 21.40 19.40 11.33
N ALA A 382 20.99 18.21 10.88
CA ALA A 382 21.79 17.34 10.02
C ALA A 382 22.13 17.97 8.68
N LEU A 383 21.14 18.62 8.07
CA LEU A 383 21.32 19.31 6.81
C LEU A 383 22.24 20.52 7.02
N ARG A 384 21.94 21.40 7.98
CA ARG A 384 22.66 22.67 8.18
C ARG A 384 24.10 22.50 8.66
N ASP A 385 24.36 21.53 9.55
CA ASP A 385 25.71 21.28 10.08
C ASP A 385 26.50 20.27 9.24
N GLY A 386 25.87 19.64 8.25
CA GLY A 386 26.47 18.58 7.44
C GLY A 386 27.46 19.06 6.38
N GLY A 387 27.40 20.34 5.99
CA GLY A 387 28.24 20.90 4.92
C GLY A 387 27.95 20.29 3.55
N PHE A 388 26.68 20.03 3.25
CA PHE A 388 26.24 19.30 2.06
C PHE A 388 25.98 20.16 0.83
N GLU A 389 26.13 21.48 0.92
CA GLU A 389 25.72 22.42 -0.12
C GLU A 389 26.34 22.05 -1.46
N ARG A 390 27.67 21.89 -1.50
CA ARG A 390 28.38 21.50 -2.73
C ARG A 390 27.92 20.15 -3.26
N ALA A 391 27.86 19.14 -2.40
CA ALA A 391 27.51 17.77 -2.80
C ALA A 391 26.09 17.69 -3.39
N ILE A 392 25.14 18.44 -2.85
CA ILE A 392 23.75 18.45 -3.35
C ILE A 392 23.66 19.05 -4.75
N PHE A 393 24.42 20.11 -5.04
CA PHE A 393 24.48 20.66 -6.40
C PHE A 393 25.16 19.71 -7.38
N GLU A 394 26.22 19.01 -6.96
CA GLU A 394 26.86 17.96 -7.76
C GLU A 394 25.88 16.81 -8.03
N PHE A 395 25.12 16.36 -7.03
CA PHE A 395 24.10 15.32 -7.21
C PHE A 395 22.97 15.77 -8.15
N ALA A 396 22.54 17.03 -8.04
CA ALA A 396 21.53 17.61 -8.93
C ALA A 396 22.03 17.75 -10.38
N GLU A 397 23.33 17.90 -10.61
CA GLU A 397 23.92 17.88 -11.94
C GLU A 397 23.90 16.46 -12.53
N LEU A 398 24.29 15.46 -11.75
CA LEU A 398 24.23 14.05 -12.15
C LEU A 398 22.79 13.58 -12.44
N ASP A 399 21.83 13.98 -11.61
CA ASP A 399 20.41 13.70 -11.79
C ASP A 399 19.89 14.30 -13.11
N ARG A 400 20.20 15.57 -13.36
CA ARG A 400 19.79 16.28 -14.58
C ARG A 400 20.36 15.69 -15.87
N GLU A 401 21.55 15.09 -15.79
CA GLU A 401 22.16 14.40 -16.93
C GLU A 401 21.46 13.06 -17.23
N ASP A 402 20.79 12.45 -16.25
CA ASP A 402 20.11 11.16 -16.39
C ASP A 402 18.59 11.31 -16.54
N THR A 403 18.14 11.48 -17.79
CA THR A 403 16.71 11.64 -18.14
C THR A 403 15.82 10.40 -17.96
N THR A 404 16.24 9.40 -17.18
CA THR A 404 15.52 8.12 -17.06
C THR A 404 15.02 7.82 -15.65
N THR A 405 15.42 8.58 -14.64
CA THR A 405 15.05 8.38 -13.24
C THR A 405 15.43 9.58 -12.39
N GLU A 406 14.71 9.79 -11.28
CA GLU A 406 15.20 10.67 -10.21
C GLU A 406 16.20 9.91 -9.33
N TYR A 407 17.27 10.59 -8.94
CA TYR A 407 18.30 10.11 -8.03
C TYR A 407 17.93 10.41 -6.57
N GLY A 408 18.41 9.56 -5.68
CA GLY A 408 18.24 9.73 -4.24
C GLY A 408 19.20 8.88 -3.44
N GLY A 409 19.02 8.89 -2.13
CA GLY A 409 19.96 8.26 -1.23
C GLY A 409 19.60 8.41 0.25
N THR A 410 20.62 8.31 1.11
CA THR A 410 20.45 8.30 2.57
C THR A 410 21.15 9.47 3.24
N LEU A 411 20.51 10.00 4.29
CA LEU A 411 21.09 10.91 5.27
C LEU A 411 21.29 10.14 6.58
N GLU A 412 22.53 9.99 7.02
CA GLU A 412 22.88 9.15 8.17
C GLU A 412 24.01 9.73 9.03
N TRP A 413 24.04 9.35 10.30
CA TRP A 413 25.15 9.66 11.19
C TRP A 413 26.25 8.61 11.04
N ALA A 414 27.34 8.98 10.38
CA ALA A 414 28.45 8.09 10.07
C ALA A 414 29.60 8.23 11.09
N ALA A 415 30.33 7.13 11.29
CA ALA A 415 31.59 7.16 12.04
C ALA A 415 32.73 7.73 11.16
N PRO A 416 33.64 8.57 11.71
CA PRO A 416 33.61 9.17 13.04
C PRO A 416 32.75 10.45 13.10
N GLY A 417 31.62 10.37 13.82
CA GLY A 417 30.88 11.51 14.37
C GLY A 417 30.46 12.63 13.42
N ARG A 418 30.00 12.32 12.20
CA ARG A 418 29.52 13.35 11.26
C ARG A 418 28.30 12.88 10.47
N TRP A 419 27.50 13.84 10.02
CA TRP A 419 26.47 13.56 9.02
C TRP A 419 27.11 13.18 7.69
N ARG A 420 26.49 12.22 7.00
CA ARG A 420 26.85 11.79 5.66
C ARG A 420 25.61 11.76 4.77
N LEU A 421 25.75 12.34 3.60
CA LEU A 421 24.79 12.23 2.50
C LEU A 421 25.39 11.29 1.45
N SER A 422 24.71 10.17 1.18
CA SER A 422 25.19 9.12 0.28
C SER A 422 24.19 8.93 -0.87
N LEU A 423 24.64 9.09 -2.12
CA LEU A 423 23.82 8.93 -3.32
C LEU A 423 23.80 7.46 -3.79
N TYR A 424 22.63 6.95 -4.18
CA TYR A 424 22.43 5.59 -4.67
C TYR A 424 21.56 5.58 -5.93
N PRO A 425 22.14 5.80 -7.12
CA PRO A 425 21.41 5.73 -8.38
C PRO A 425 20.79 4.33 -8.60
N PRO A 426 19.53 4.22 -9.07
CA PRO A 426 18.94 2.92 -9.36
C PRO A 426 19.55 2.28 -10.61
N ARG A 427 19.59 0.94 -10.61
CA ARG A 427 20.04 0.14 -11.75
C ARG A 427 19.14 0.40 -12.96
N ALA A 428 19.69 0.29 -14.17
CA ALA A 428 18.97 0.56 -15.42
C ALA A 428 17.63 -0.20 -15.56
N SER A 429 17.54 -1.42 -15.02
CA SER A 429 16.31 -2.24 -15.04
C SER A 429 15.18 -1.71 -14.17
N ASP A 430 15.50 -0.89 -13.17
CA ASP A 430 14.57 -0.48 -12.12
C ASP A 430 13.98 0.90 -12.39
N ARG A 431 14.52 1.61 -13.39
CA ARG A 431 14.16 2.98 -13.77
C ARG A 431 12.76 3.03 -14.37
N ARG A 432 11.98 4.06 -14.02
CA ARG A 432 10.56 4.17 -14.37
C ARG A 432 10.16 5.48 -15.05
N GLY A 433 11.13 6.34 -15.36
CA GLY A 433 10.89 7.67 -15.92
C GLY A 433 11.58 8.74 -15.08
N ASP A 434 11.87 9.86 -15.74
CA ASP A 434 12.58 11.02 -15.19
C ASP A 434 11.84 11.73 -14.03
N ASP A 435 10.55 11.43 -13.86
CA ASP A 435 9.65 12.00 -12.85
C ASP A 435 9.31 11.02 -11.72
N VAL A 436 10.10 9.95 -11.59
CA VAL A 436 9.86 8.90 -10.60
C VAL A 436 11.13 8.56 -9.84
N PHE A 437 11.15 8.87 -8.54
CA PHE A 437 12.13 8.31 -7.62
C PHE A 437 11.95 6.81 -7.40
N VAL A 438 13.05 6.08 -7.55
CA VAL A 438 13.14 4.64 -7.26
C VAL A 438 14.30 4.40 -6.28
N ALA A 439 13.96 4.05 -5.04
CA ALA A 439 14.97 3.61 -4.08
C ALA A 439 15.57 2.26 -4.53
N SER A 440 16.87 2.25 -4.78
CA SER A 440 17.60 1.04 -5.20
C SER A 440 17.69 0.00 -4.07
N ALA A 441 17.93 -1.26 -4.43
CA ALA A 441 18.17 -2.30 -3.45
C ALA A 441 19.37 -1.96 -2.55
N GLU A 442 20.45 -1.44 -3.15
CA GLU A 442 21.65 -0.99 -2.43
C GLU A 442 21.35 0.14 -1.44
N MET A 443 20.49 1.08 -1.81
CA MET A 443 20.03 2.15 -0.91
C MET A 443 19.28 1.56 0.29
N ILE A 444 18.35 0.64 0.04
CA ILE A 444 17.54 0.01 1.10
C ILE A 444 18.43 -0.77 2.06
N GLU A 445 19.39 -1.54 1.55
CA GLU A 445 20.38 -2.28 2.35
C GLU A 445 21.28 -1.35 3.18
N ALA A 446 21.68 -0.20 2.64
CA ALA A 446 22.49 0.78 3.36
C ALA A 446 21.70 1.65 4.36
N SER A 447 20.37 1.60 4.33
CA SER A 447 19.51 2.57 5.03
C SER A 447 19.09 2.18 6.44
N ASP A 448 19.53 1.05 6.98
CA ASP A 448 19.02 0.52 8.24
C ASP A 448 19.10 1.52 9.40
N ARG A 449 20.16 2.33 9.44
CA ARG A 449 20.39 3.34 10.49
C ARG A 449 20.24 4.79 10.00
N ALA A 450 19.72 4.97 8.78
CA ALA A 450 19.54 6.29 8.20
C ALA A 450 18.48 7.10 8.95
N LEU A 451 18.76 8.38 9.16
CA LEU A 451 17.82 9.35 9.74
C LEU A 451 16.69 9.64 8.75
N ALA A 452 17.05 9.84 7.48
CA ALA A 452 16.10 10.12 6.41
C ALA A 452 16.59 9.53 5.09
N HIS A 453 15.64 9.27 4.20
CA HIS A 453 15.92 9.09 2.79
C HIS A 453 15.86 10.46 2.10
N PHE A 454 16.51 10.62 0.97
CA PHE A 454 16.33 11.81 0.15
C PHE A 454 16.21 11.48 -1.33
N HIS A 455 15.65 12.40 -2.10
CA HIS A 455 15.68 12.38 -3.55
C HIS A 455 15.69 13.80 -4.15
N LEU A 456 15.90 13.88 -5.46
CA LEU A 456 16.10 15.13 -6.19
C LEU A 456 14.94 15.38 -7.16
N HIS A 457 14.41 16.60 -7.16
CA HIS A 457 13.65 17.17 -8.26
C HIS A 457 14.58 18.13 -9.02
N ALA A 458 15.49 17.59 -9.85
CA ALA A 458 16.53 18.35 -10.53
C ALA A 458 16.58 18.14 -12.05
N GLN A 459 15.54 17.55 -12.65
CA GLN A 459 15.40 17.31 -14.10
C GLN A 459 15.63 18.58 -14.95
N ARG A 460 15.37 19.75 -14.36
CA ARG A 460 15.67 21.07 -14.95
C ARG A 460 16.24 22.01 -13.89
N VAL A 461 16.90 23.06 -14.35
CA VAL A 461 17.44 24.10 -13.46
C VAL A 461 16.33 24.85 -12.71
N ASP A 462 15.20 25.13 -13.38
CA ASP A 462 14.03 25.74 -12.75
C ASP A 462 12.91 24.70 -12.60
N MET A 463 12.79 24.17 -11.38
CA MET A 463 11.73 23.29 -10.92
C MET A 463 10.88 23.96 -9.83
N ARG A 464 10.94 25.30 -9.68
CA ARG A 464 10.28 26.05 -8.60
C ARG A 464 8.80 25.74 -8.42
N ARG A 465 8.07 25.54 -9.52
CA ARG A 465 6.63 25.22 -9.47
C ARG A 465 6.31 23.84 -8.88
N PHE A 466 7.31 22.98 -8.75
CA PHE A 466 7.26 21.63 -8.21
C PHE A 466 8.06 21.47 -6.91
N ALA A 467 8.45 22.57 -6.24
CA ALA A 467 9.08 22.53 -4.93
C ALA A 467 8.19 21.74 -3.94
N GLY A 468 8.78 20.82 -3.17
CA GLY A 468 8.07 19.88 -2.32
C GLY A 468 7.72 18.53 -2.97
N PRO A 469 7.22 17.56 -2.18
CA PRO A 469 7.00 16.18 -2.61
C PRO A 469 5.83 16.00 -3.60
N SER A 470 5.95 15.01 -4.48
CA SER A 470 4.93 14.51 -5.39
C SER A 470 3.98 13.49 -4.74
N GLU A 471 2.90 13.10 -5.43
CA GLU A 471 2.04 11.99 -4.97
C GLU A 471 2.80 10.66 -4.88
N GLY A 472 3.74 10.43 -5.80
CA GLY A 472 4.62 9.25 -5.78
C GLY A 472 5.53 9.23 -4.55
N ASP A 473 6.00 10.39 -4.12
CA ASP A 473 6.89 10.54 -2.97
C ASP A 473 6.15 10.23 -1.67
N PHE A 474 4.93 10.75 -1.51
CA PHE A 474 4.09 10.38 -0.37
C PHE A 474 3.74 8.90 -0.37
N ALA A 475 3.47 8.30 -1.53
CA ALA A 475 3.24 6.86 -1.62
C ALA A 475 4.50 6.06 -1.24
N TYR A 476 5.69 6.55 -1.58
CA TYR A 476 6.96 5.98 -1.15
C TYR A 476 7.16 6.09 0.37
N ALA A 477 7.00 7.29 0.95
CA ALA A 477 7.15 7.50 2.39
C ALA A 477 6.12 6.67 3.18
N ALA A 478 4.85 6.68 2.77
CA ALA A 478 3.79 5.89 3.40
C ALA A 478 4.06 4.38 3.36
N ARG A 479 4.62 3.87 2.26
CA ARG A 479 4.96 2.44 2.12
C ARG A 479 6.21 2.08 2.92
N SER A 480 7.29 2.87 2.80
CA SER A 480 8.59 2.58 3.43
C SER A 480 8.62 2.90 4.93
N GLY A 481 7.69 3.73 5.39
CA GLY A 481 7.66 4.25 6.76
C GLY A 481 8.77 5.25 7.06
N ARG A 482 9.49 5.75 6.04
CA ARG A 482 10.67 6.62 6.22
C ARG A 482 10.31 8.09 6.26
N THR A 483 11.01 8.84 7.10
CA THR A 483 11.15 10.29 6.90
C THR A 483 11.97 10.53 5.65
N CYS A 484 11.53 11.46 4.82
CA CYS A 484 12.16 11.77 3.55
C CYS A 484 12.46 13.27 3.44
N VAL A 485 13.47 13.60 2.63
CA VAL A 485 13.83 14.98 2.26
C VAL A 485 13.83 15.06 0.74
N VAL A 486 13.15 16.04 0.17
CA VAL A 486 13.26 16.32 -1.26
C VAL A 486 14.04 17.61 -1.48
N PHE A 487 15.00 17.55 -2.39
CA PHE A 487 15.78 18.70 -2.83
C PHE A 487 15.26 19.14 -4.20
N THR A 488 14.73 20.36 -4.30
CA THR A 488 14.20 20.88 -5.58
C THR A 488 15.09 21.99 -6.13
N SER A 489 15.52 21.86 -7.38
CA SER A 489 16.26 22.92 -8.08
C SER A 489 15.34 24.12 -8.31
N ILE A 490 15.59 25.24 -7.64
CA ILE A 490 14.79 26.47 -7.79
C ILE A 490 15.33 27.33 -8.92
N ASP A 491 16.65 27.43 -8.99
CA ASP A 491 17.42 27.99 -10.11
C ASP A 491 18.83 27.37 -10.10
N ARG A 492 19.77 27.97 -10.83
CA ARG A 492 21.15 27.45 -10.96
C ARG A 492 21.88 27.36 -9.62
N ASP A 493 21.57 28.28 -8.72
CA ASP A 493 22.34 28.55 -7.52
C ASP A 493 21.51 28.33 -6.25
N THR A 494 20.24 27.93 -6.37
CA THR A 494 19.32 27.77 -5.24
C THR A 494 18.65 26.40 -5.26
N MET A 495 18.70 25.70 -4.12
CA MET A 495 18.02 24.42 -3.89
C MET A 495 17.05 24.55 -2.72
N ASN A 496 15.78 24.17 -2.89
CA ASN A 496 14.81 24.09 -1.79
C ASN A 496 14.95 22.75 -1.05
N LEU A 497 14.66 22.75 0.25
CA LEU A 497 14.68 21.56 1.10
C LEU A 497 13.32 21.38 1.77
N ASP A 498 12.60 20.32 1.42
CA ASP A 498 11.35 19.96 2.11
C ASP A 498 11.52 18.62 2.82
N VAL A 499 11.27 18.59 4.13
CA VAL A 499 11.14 17.33 4.86
C VAL A 499 9.70 16.88 4.85
N PHE A 500 9.47 15.59 4.60
CA PHE A 500 8.13 15.02 4.60
C PHE A 500 8.08 13.63 5.25
N THR A 501 6.91 13.27 5.76
CA THR A 501 6.71 12.04 6.55
C THR A 501 5.65 11.12 5.95
N PRO A 502 5.64 9.83 6.35
CA PRO A 502 4.64 8.85 5.92
C PRO A 502 3.19 9.25 6.17
N ASP A 503 2.93 10.10 7.18
CA ASP A 503 1.57 10.54 7.54
C ASP A 503 1.12 11.81 6.77
N GLY A 504 1.95 12.25 5.83
CA GLY A 504 1.69 13.35 4.90
C GLY A 504 2.14 14.73 5.37
N VAL A 505 2.82 14.84 6.51
CA VAL A 505 3.38 16.13 6.97
C VAL A 505 4.47 16.57 6.01
N VAL A 506 4.52 17.87 5.67
CA VAL A 506 5.59 18.49 4.88
C VAL A 506 5.99 19.81 5.53
N ILE A 507 7.28 20.01 5.72
CA ILE A 507 7.85 21.26 6.26
C ILE A 507 8.95 21.74 5.32
N ASP A 508 8.77 22.95 4.78
CA ASP A 508 9.83 23.67 4.04
C ASP A 508 10.89 24.13 5.05
N LEU A 509 12.10 23.59 4.91
CA LEU A 509 13.28 23.88 5.74
C LEU A 509 14.11 25.04 5.18
N GLY A 510 13.67 25.66 4.10
CA GLY A 510 14.31 26.77 3.40
C GLY A 510 15.23 26.30 2.28
N THR A 511 16.29 27.07 2.02
CA THR A 511 17.16 26.84 0.86
C THR A 511 18.63 26.58 1.20
N TYR A 512 19.33 26.00 0.23
CA TYR A 512 20.77 26.14 0.05
C TYR A 512 21.07 27.06 -1.11
N THR A 513 22.17 27.80 -0.97
CA THR A 513 22.81 28.53 -2.04
C THR A 513 24.07 27.80 -2.47
N ARG A 514 24.31 27.70 -3.77
CA ARG A 514 25.53 27.12 -4.32
C ARG A 514 26.74 27.87 -3.73
N PRO A 515 27.70 27.16 -3.11
CA PRO A 515 28.91 27.80 -2.63
C PRO A 515 29.63 28.47 -3.79
N GLY A 516 30.12 29.70 -3.58
CA GLY A 516 31.03 30.34 -4.54
C GLY A 516 32.29 29.49 -4.76
N GLU A 517 32.84 29.55 -5.96
CA GLU A 517 34.11 28.88 -6.32
C GLU A 517 35.30 29.36 -5.48
#